data_AF-A0A5R8P6Y3-F1
#
_entry.id   AF-A0A5R8P6Y3-F1
#
_cell.length_a   1.000
_cell.length_b   1.000
_cell.length_c   1.000
_cell.angle_alpha   90.00
_cell.angle_beta   90.00
_cell.angle_gamma   90.00
#
_symmetry.space_group_name_H-M   'P 1'
#
loop_
_entity.id
_entity.type
_entity.pdbx_description
1 polymer ?
#
loop_
_entity_poly.entity_id
_entity_poly.type
_entity_poly.pdbx_seq_one_letter_code
_entity_poly.pdbx_strand_id
1 'polypeptide(L)'
;MRIEQFIAARLADDEAVARKAADFPYDAPSDAPWVSMQLRVQRGVAMTSDEHFARHDPARVLRQVAAMRAILADHADDEGYCSRCWDGDSYAPASRMFPCPTIRSLAFVWSDHPEFHQTWASNPL
;
A
#
# COMPACT_ATOMS: atom_id res chain seq x y z
N MET A 1 -3.60 -19.47 1.79
CA MET A 1 -3.42 -18.15 2.43
C MET A 1 -4.71 -17.37 2.32
N ARG A 2 -5.12 -16.64 3.37
CA ARG A 2 -6.26 -15.72 3.32
C ARG A 2 -5.84 -14.36 2.75
N ILE A 3 -6.77 -13.57 2.22
CA ILE A 3 -6.46 -12.29 1.55
C ILE A 3 -5.80 -11.28 2.49
N GLU A 4 -6.23 -11.19 3.75
CA GLU A 4 -5.60 -10.31 4.74
C GLU A 4 -4.19 -10.77 5.13
N GLN A 5 -3.94 -12.08 5.14
CA GLN A 5 -2.59 -12.62 5.35
C GLN A 5 -1.67 -12.28 4.16
N PHE A 6 -2.18 -12.38 2.94
CA PHE A 6 -1.46 -12.00 1.73
C PHE A 6 -1.10 -10.51 1.74
N ILE A 7 -2.06 -9.63 2.02
CA ILE A 7 -1.80 -8.18 2.13
C ILE A 7 -0.78 -7.91 3.23
N ALA A 8 -0.94 -8.51 4.41
CA ALA A 8 -0.02 -8.29 5.52
C ALA A 8 1.41 -8.74 5.18
N ALA A 9 1.56 -9.87 4.49
CA ALA A 9 2.86 -10.37 4.01
C ALA A 9 3.50 -9.40 3.02
N ARG A 10 2.74 -8.93 2.02
CA ARG A 10 3.26 -7.98 1.02
C ARG A 10 3.63 -6.62 1.60
N LEU A 11 2.84 -6.12 2.55
CA LEU A 11 3.19 -4.91 3.31
C LEU A 11 4.46 -5.08 4.14
N ALA A 12 4.72 -6.29 4.67
CA ALA A 12 5.96 -6.58 5.38
C ALA A 12 7.17 -6.63 4.43
N ASP A 13 7.01 -7.20 3.25
CA ASP A 13 8.04 -7.22 2.21
C ASP A 13 8.40 -5.79 1.76
N ASP A 14 7.39 -4.98 1.44
CA ASP A 14 7.57 -3.59 1.01
C ASP A 14 8.23 -2.74 2.11
N GLU A 15 7.85 -2.95 3.38
CA GLU A 15 8.51 -2.30 4.51
C GLU A 15 9.98 -2.71 4.63
N ALA A 16 10.28 -4.02 4.51
CA ALA A 16 11.64 -4.51 4.62
C ALA A 16 12.54 -3.94 3.52
N VAL A 17 12.04 -3.89 2.28
CA VAL A 17 12.73 -3.27 1.14
C VAL A 17 12.93 -1.78 1.37
N ALA A 18 11.90 -1.06 1.83
CA ALA A 18 12.00 0.37 2.11
C ALA A 18 13.00 0.67 3.24
N ARG A 19 12.98 -0.08 4.36
CA ARG A 19 13.96 0.08 5.45
C ARG A 19 15.39 -0.13 4.96
N LYS A 20 15.63 -1.20 4.20
CA LYS A 20 16.94 -1.46 3.60
C LYS A 20 17.40 -0.34 2.65
N ALA A 21 16.47 0.25 1.91
CA ALA A 21 16.77 1.38 1.02
C ALA A 21 17.04 2.68 1.80
N ALA A 22 16.38 2.89 2.94
CA ALA A 22 16.63 4.02 3.84
C ALA A 22 18.00 3.95 4.53
N ASP A 23 18.47 2.73 4.82
CA ASP A 23 19.80 2.48 5.40
C ASP A 23 20.93 2.65 4.37
N PHE A 24 20.60 2.73 3.08
CA PHE A 24 21.59 2.98 2.03
C PHE A 24 22.01 4.45 2.09
N PRO A 25 23.32 4.78 2.08
CA PRO A 25 23.83 6.15 2.15
C PRO A 25 23.60 6.85 0.81
N TYR A 26 22.34 7.13 0.47
CA TYR A 26 22.03 8.15 -0.50
C TYR A 26 22.20 9.49 0.22
N ASP A 27 23.14 10.32 -0.24
CA ASP A 27 23.42 11.69 0.23
C ASP A 27 22.25 12.69 -0.01
N ALA A 28 21.02 12.20 0.00
CA ALA A 28 19.80 12.94 -0.22
C ALA A 28 19.12 13.19 1.14
N PRO A 29 18.90 14.45 1.55
CA PRO A 29 18.24 14.76 2.82
C PRO A 29 16.89 14.04 2.94
N SER A 30 16.75 13.24 4.01
CA SER A 30 15.61 12.35 4.27
C SER A 30 14.37 13.06 4.79
N ASP A 31 14.50 14.34 5.16
CA ASP A 31 13.46 15.19 5.72
C ASP A 31 12.74 16.05 4.66
N ALA A 32 13.27 16.11 3.43
CA ALA A 32 12.61 16.78 2.31
C ALA A 32 12.92 16.08 0.98
N PRO A 33 12.20 14.99 0.62
CA PRO A 33 12.43 14.22 -0.61
C PRO A 33 12.33 15.05 -1.90
N TRP A 34 11.57 16.14 -1.87
CA TRP A 34 11.50 17.13 -2.97
C TRP A 34 12.73 18.04 -3.09
N VAL A 35 13.51 18.22 -2.01
CA VAL A 35 14.78 19.00 -2.00
C VAL A 35 15.94 18.17 -2.52
N SER A 36 15.97 16.88 -2.19
CA SER A 36 16.92 15.89 -2.72
C SER A 36 16.90 15.82 -4.25
N MET A 37 15.71 15.98 -4.84
CA MET A 37 15.50 16.12 -6.29
C MET A 37 16.11 17.41 -6.84
N GLN A 38 15.85 18.55 -6.18
CA GLN A 38 16.33 19.86 -6.59
C GLN A 38 17.86 19.91 -6.67
N LEU A 39 18.53 19.23 -5.73
CA LEU A 39 20.00 19.09 -5.70
C LEU A 39 20.56 18.23 -6.85
N ARG A 40 19.83 17.19 -7.31
CA ARG A 40 20.28 16.33 -8.43
C ARG A 40 20.09 17.00 -9.79
N VAL A 41 18.98 17.72 -9.97
CA VAL A 41 18.72 18.58 -11.14
C VAL A 41 19.78 19.68 -11.23
N GLN A 42 20.13 20.34 -10.11
CA GLN A 42 21.20 21.34 -10.06
C GLN A 42 22.59 20.77 -10.40
N ARG A 43 22.82 19.47 -10.17
CA ARG A 43 24.08 18.77 -10.49
C ARG A 43 24.10 18.18 -11.92
N GLY A 44 23.08 18.41 -12.73
CA GLY A 44 23.06 17.99 -14.14
C GLY A 44 22.87 16.49 -14.36
N VAL A 45 22.47 15.74 -13.33
CA VAL A 45 22.14 14.31 -13.43
C VAL A 45 20.64 14.19 -13.63
N ALA A 46 20.14 14.64 -14.79
CA ALA A 46 18.72 14.52 -15.12
C ALA A 46 18.50 13.22 -15.92
N MET A 47 17.95 12.18 -15.28
CA MET A 47 17.36 11.07 -16.01
C MET A 47 15.86 11.30 -16.14
N THR A 48 15.27 10.86 -17.25
CA THR A 48 13.82 10.94 -17.52
C THR A 48 12.94 10.15 -16.52
N SER A 49 13.55 9.55 -15.50
CA SER A 49 12.95 8.71 -14.45
C SER A 49 12.95 9.37 -13.05
N ASP A 50 13.40 10.61 -12.92
CA ASP A 50 13.64 11.26 -11.63
C ASP A 50 12.37 11.45 -10.77
N GLU A 51 11.24 11.82 -11.38
CA GLU A 51 9.94 11.89 -10.68
C GLU A 51 9.44 10.53 -10.18
N HIS A 52 9.74 9.45 -10.92
CA HIS A 52 9.38 8.10 -10.51
C HIS A 52 10.17 7.73 -9.25
N PHE A 53 11.49 7.98 -9.23
CA PHE A 53 12.32 7.73 -8.04
C PHE A 53 11.85 8.49 -6.80
N ALA A 54 11.51 9.79 -6.93
CA ALA A 54 11.00 10.54 -5.77
C ALA A 54 9.63 10.04 -5.28
N ARG A 55 8.77 9.53 -6.17
CA ARG A 55 7.50 8.88 -5.77
C ARG A 55 7.74 7.53 -5.06
N HIS A 56 8.91 6.92 -5.22
CA HIS A 56 9.33 5.69 -4.56
C HIS A 56 10.34 5.91 -3.42
N ASP A 57 10.43 7.15 -2.90
CA ASP A 57 11.24 7.47 -1.72
C ASP A 57 10.93 6.52 -0.54
N PRO A 58 11.94 5.92 0.11
CA PRO A 58 11.72 4.96 1.19
C PRO A 58 10.87 5.48 2.35
N ALA A 59 11.06 6.74 2.76
CA ALA A 59 10.27 7.34 3.83
C ALA A 59 8.80 7.51 3.42
N ARG A 60 8.54 7.81 2.13
CA ARG A 60 7.18 7.81 1.58
C ARG A 60 6.57 6.41 1.58
N VAL A 61 7.30 5.38 1.15
CA VAL A 61 6.82 3.99 1.14
C VAL A 61 6.45 3.52 2.56
N LEU A 62 7.27 3.83 3.56
CA LEU A 62 6.96 3.51 4.96
C LEU A 62 5.66 4.15 5.45
N ARG A 63 5.39 5.41 5.05
CA ARG A 63 4.09 6.06 5.34
C ARG A 63 2.92 5.39 4.62
N GLN A 64 3.12 4.93 3.38
CA GLN A 64 2.09 4.19 2.65
C GLN A 64 1.78 2.85 3.31
N VAL A 65 2.81 2.09 3.71
CA VAL A 65 2.65 0.83 4.44
C VAL A 65 1.87 1.06 5.74
N ALA A 66 2.23 2.08 6.52
CA ALA A 66 1.51 2.41 7.75
C ALA A 66 0.03 2.71 7.50
N ALA A 67 -0.29 3.50 6.47
CA ALA A 67 -1.66 3.81 6.09
C ALA A 67 -2.44 2.54 5.65
N MET A 68 -1.84 1.70 4.81
CA MET A 68 -2.46 0.47 4.34
C MET A 68 -2.70 -0.55 5.46
N ARG A 69 -1.81 -0.62 6.46
CA ARG A 69 -2.04 -1.41 7.68
C ARG A 69 -3.22 -0.89 8.49
N ALA A 70 -3.37 0.44 8.62
CA ALA A 70 -4.52 1.02 9.29
C ALA A 70 -5.83 0.67 8.56
N ILE A 71 -5.85 0.72 7.23
CA ILE A 71 -7.00 0.30 6.41
C ILE A 71 -7.32 -1.18 6.64
N LEU A 72 -6.30 -2.05 6.61
CA LEU A 72 -6.46 -3.49 6.84
C LEU A 72 -7.02 -3.78 8.25
N ALA A 73 -6.58 -3.04 9.26
CA ALA A 73 -7.06 -3.17 10.63
C ALA A 73 -8.50 -2.66 10.81
N ASP A 74 -8.87 -1.55 10.15
CA ASP A 74 -10.24 -1.01 10.21
C ASP A 74 -11.21 -1.97 9.50
N HIS A 75 -10.82 -2.54 8.36
CA HIS A 75 -11.60 -3.48 7.57
C HIS A 75 -11.26 -4.95 7.87
N ALA A 76 -11.32 -5.34 9.14
CA ALA A 76 -11.10 -6.73 9.56
C ALA A 76 -12.28 -7.66 9.20
N ASP A 77 -11.99 -8.95 9.16
CA ASP A 77 -13.00 -10.01 9.10
C ASP A 77 -13.60 -10.22 10.50
N ASP A 78 -14.92 -10.05 10.59
CA ASP A 78 -15.78 -10.26 11.75
C ASP A 78 -16.84 -11.29 11.35
N GLU A 79 -16.52 -12.57 11.59
CA GLU A 79 -17.38 -13.73 11.27
C GLU A 79 -17.88 -13.79 9.81
N GLY A 80 -17.04 -13.42 8.85
CA GLY A 80 -17.37 -13.41 7.42
C GLY A 80 -17.90 -12.06 6.91
N TYR A 81 -18.01 -11.07 7.78
CA TYR A 81 -18.41 -9.72 7.46
C TYR A 81 -17.29 -8.72 7.76
N CYS A 82 -17.30 -7.57 7.09
CA CYS A 82 -16.31 -6.54 7.32
C CYS A 82 -16.74 -5.68 8.52
N SER A 83 -15.85 -5.57 9.51
CA SER A 83 -16.07 -4.83 10.77
C SER A 83 -16.42 -3.34 10.60
N ARG A 84 -16.11 -2.75 9.44
CA ARG A 84 -16.29 -1.32 9.18
C ARG A 84 -17.30 -0.99 8.11
N CYS A 85 -17.49 -1.89 7.13
CA CYS A 85 -18.38 -1.62 6.02
C CYS A 85 -19.83 -1.79 6.46
N TRP A 86 -20.45 -0.67 6.83
CA TRP A 86 -21.88 -0.56 7.00
C TRP A 86 -22.52 -0.09 5.70
N ASP A 87 -23.60 -0.75 5.26
CA ASP A 87 -24.32 -0.40 4.04
C ASP A 87 -25.42 0.66 4.24
N GLY A 88 -25.59 1.17 5.45
CA GLY A 88 -26.34 2.41 5.72
C GLY A 88 -27.86 2.24 5.72
N ASP A 89 -28.38 1.03 5.50
CA ASP A 89 -29.81 0.79 5.61
C ASP A 89 -30.20 0.73 7.10
N SER A 90 -31.06 1.67 7.51
CA SER A 90 -31.58 1.76 8.88
C SER A 90 -32.60 0.66 9.20
N TYR A 91 -33.12 -0.02 8.17
CA TYR A 91 -34.12 -1.08 8.26
C TYR A 91 -33.53 -2.48 8.03
N ALA A 92 -32.33 -2.57 7.46
CA ALA A 92 -31.58 -3.82 7.28
C ALA A 92 -30.08 -3.56 7.50
N PRO A 93 -29.60 -3.55 8.76
CA PRO A 93 -28.18 -3.43 9.05
C PRO A 93 -27.42 -4.64 8.49
N ALA A 94 -26.93 -4.57 7.26
CA ALA A 94 -26.17 -5.65 6.67
C ALA A 94 -24.71 -5.21 6.51
N SER A 95 -23.91 -5.54 7.53
CA SER A 95 -22.45 -5.51 7.38
C SER A 95 -22.07 -6.15 6.05
N ARG A 96 -21.20 -5.52 5.26
CA ARG A 96 -20.81 -6.11 3.98
C ARG A 96 -20.00 -7.38 4.20
N MET A 97 -20.20 -8.40 3.36
CA MET A 97 -19.36 -9.60 3.41
C MET A 97 -17.87 -9.28 3.22
N PHE A 98 -17.04 -9.97 3.99
CA PHE A 98 -15.60 -9.94 3.85
C PHE A 98 -15.14 -10.95 2.76
N PRO A 99 -14.12 -10.64 1.95
CA PRO A 99 -13.44 -9.36 1.83
C PRO A 99 -14.29 -8.33 1.10
N CYS A 100 -14.45 -7.17 1.73
CA CYS A 100 -15.16 -6.04 1.15
C CYS A 100 -14.37 -5.45 -0.03
N PRO A 101 -15.00 -4.60 -0.87
CA PRO A 101 -14.32 -3.99 -2.01
C PRO A 101 -13.02 -3.27 -1.66
N THR A 102 -12.95 -2.60 -0.50
CA THR A 102 -11.72 -1.94 -0.02
C THR A 102 -10.54 -2.91 0.12
N ILE A 103 -10.77 -4.06 0.77
CA ILE A 103 -9.72 -5.07 0.97
C ILE A 103 -9.32 -5.72 -0.35
N ARG A 104 -10.28 -5.95 -1.26
CA ARG A 104 -10.00 -6.46 -2.61
C ARG A 104 -9.15 -5.48 -3.42
N SER A 105 -9.48 -4.18 -3.38
CA SER A 105 -8.69 -3.14 -4.03
C SER A 105 -7.28 -3.01 -3.44
N LEU A 106 -7.14 -3.21 -2.12
CA LEU A 106 -5.82 -3.21 -1.48
C LEU A 106 -4.96 -4.40 -1.94
N ALA A 107 -5.54 -5.61 -2.01
CA ALA A 107 -4.84 -6.78 -2.53
C ALA A 107 -4.42 -6.63 -4.00
N PHE A 108 -5.21 -5.89 -4.80
CA PHE A 108 -4.98 -5.70 -6.23
C PHE A 108 -3.65 -5.00 -6.57
N VAL A 109 -3.06 -4.26 -5.61
CA VAL A 109 -1.72 -3.66 -5.74
C VAL A 109 -0.67 -4.70 -6.13
N TRP A 110 -0.83 -5.94 -5.69
CA TRP A 110 0.07 -7.06 -5.97
C TRP A 110 -0.62 -8.12 -6.85
N SER A 111 -1.49 -7.70 -7.78
CA SER A 111 -2.23 -8.61 -8.66
C SER A 111 -1.36 -9.40 -9.66
N ASP A 112 -0.15 -8.95 -9.91
CA ASP A 112 0.89 -9.62 -10.70
C ASP A 112 1.74 -10.59 -9.87
N HIS A 113 1.54 -10.64 -8.55
CA HIS A 113 2.29 -11.53 -7.67
C HIS A 113 1.84 -13.00 -7.84
N PRO A 114 2.75 -14.00 -7.91
CA PRO A 114 2.38 -15.40 -8.13
C PRO A 114 1.42 -16.00 -7.09
N GLU A 115 1.48 -15.51 -5.86
CA GLU A 115 0.59 -15.91 -4.75
C GLU A 115 -0.74 -15.15 -4.71
N PHE A 116 -0.99 -14.21 -5.63
CA PHE A 116 -2.27 -13.53 -5.73
C PHE A 116 -3.33 -14.48 -6.30
N HIS A 117 -4.46 -14.64 -5.60
CA HIS A 117 -5.56 -15.45 -6.10
C HIS A 117 -6.53 -14.58 -6.91
N GLN A 118 -6.83 -14.97 -8.16
CA GLN A 118 -7.74 -14.23 -9.04
C GLN A 118 -9.15 -14.02 -8.46
N THR A 119 -9.60 -14.91 -7.58
CA THR A 119 -10.89 -14.77 -6.87
C THR A 119 -10.95 -13.56 -5.93
N TRP A 120 -9.80 -12.98 -5.59
CA TRP A 120 -9.69 -11.74 -4.80
C TRP A 120 -9.85 -10.47 -5.63
N ALA A 121 -9.73 -10.55 -6.95
CA ALA A 121 -9.88 -9.39 -7.81
C ALA A 121 -11.25 -8.74 -7.59
N SER A 122 -11.26 -7.43 -7.32
CA SER A 122 -12.45 -6.63 -7.55
C SER A 122 -12.72 -6.62 -9.06
N ASN A 123 -14.00 -6.65 -9.46
CA ASN A 123 -14.36 -6.41 -10.87
C ASN A 123 -13.68 -5.10 -11.30
N PRO A 124 -12.87 -5.07 -12.37
CA PRO A 124 -12.14 -3.87 -12.74
C PRO A 124 -13.13 -2.72 -12.98
N LEU A 125 -12.83 -1.56 -12.38
CA LEU A 125 -13.50 -0.29 -12.71
C LEU A 125 -13.22 0.09 -14.15
#